data_AF-A0A927H951-F1
#
_entry.id   AF-A0A927H951-F1
#
_cell.length_a   1.000
_cell.length_b   1.000
_cell.length_c   1.000
_cell.angle_alpha   90.00
_cell.angle_beta   90.00
_cell.angle_gamma   90.00
#
_symmetry.space_group_name_H-M   'P 1'
#
loop_
_entity.id
_entity.type
_entity.pdbx_description
1 polymer ?
#
loop_
_entity_poly.entity_id
_entity_poly.type
_entity_poly.pdbx_seq_one_letter_code
_entity_poly.pdbx_strand_id
1 'polypeptide(L)'
;MKLLTFTALEITNKFIRIPKTESKLLKEQFEEAFCDIESGSYIDYKREFGYMLWDCMIGGPVVLTIEQINTNPPFTGDVYVFWDVPEMSKELHILGRDYVHKMTFKEFMLNFYSFPQETYVFNEEFQHAIVLSHEYFHEHLQNFCLYTPAEKDNWYKFC
;
A
#
# COMPACT_ATOMS: atom_id res chain seq x y z
N MET A 1 -26.54 7.36 8.27
CA MET A 1 -25.89 7.12 6.96
C MET A 1 -25.55 5.65 6.89
N LYS A 2 -26.20 4.86 6.02
CA LYS A 2 -25.83 3.44 5.84
C LYS A 2 -24.50 3.41 5.08
N LEU A 3 -23.42 2.98 5.74
CA LEU A 3 -22.18 2.63 5.05
C LEU A 3 -22.50 1.44 4.15
N LEU A 4 -22.42 1.64 2.83
CA LEU A 4 -22.38 0.52 1.90
C LEU A 4 -21.01 -0.11 2.07
N THR A 5 -20.93 -1.20 2.84
CA THR A 5 -19.72 -2.00 2.95
C THR A 5 -19.57 -2.78 1.66
N PHE A 6 -18.79 -2.23 0.73
CA PHE A 6 -18.34 -2.98 -0.45
C PHE A 6 -17.30 -4.00 0.02
N THR A 7 -17.34 -5.20 -0.52
CA THR A 7 -16.23 -6.14 -0.47
C THR A 7 -15.07 -5.60 -1.31
N ALA A 8 -13.83 -6.01 -1.00
CA ALA A 8 -12.66 -5.64 -1.81
C ALA A 8 -12.88 -5.96 -3.29
N LEU A 9 -13.53 -7.09 -3.61
CA LEU A 9 -13.86 -7.49 -4.98
C LEU A 9 -14.81 -6.50 -5.66
N GLU A 10 -15.88 -6.05 -4.99
CA GLU A 10 -16.79 -5.05 -5.54
C GLU A 10 -16.10 -3.71 -5.79
N ILE A 11 -15.11 -3.37 -4.97
CA ILE A 11 -14.26 -2.20 -5.13
C ILE A 11 -13.39 -2.30 -6.38
N THR A 12 -12.77 -3.45 -6.64
CA THR A 12 -11.93 -3.62 -7.84
C THR A 12 -12.69 -3.47 -9.15
N ASN A 13 -14.02 -3.67 -9.13
CA ASN A 13 -14.88 -3.47 -10.30
C ASN A 13 -15.30 -2.02 -10.51
N LYS A 14 -15.11 -1.15 -9.51
CA LYS A 14 -15.42 0.28 -9.62
C LYS A 14 -14.24 1.13 -10.07
N PHE A 15 -13.03 0.67 -9.80
CA PHE A 15 -11.81 1.42 -10.07
C PHE A 15 -11.14 0.98 -11.36
N ILE A 16 -10.30 1.87 -11.90
CA ILE A 16 -9.63 1.62 -13.18
C ILE A 16 -8.53 0.59 -12.92
N ARG A 17 -8.73 -0.64 -13.40
CA ARG A 17 -7.69 -1.66 -13.39
C ARG A 17 -6.64 -1.34 -14.45
N ILE A 18 -5.42 -1.11 -14.02
CA ILE A 18 -4.28 -0.87 -14.92
C ILE A 18 -3.91 -2.19 -15.63
N PRO A 19 -3.57 -2.17 -16.93
CA PRO A 19 -3.11 -3.35 -17.64
C PRO A 19 -1.98 -4.07 -16.91
N LYS A 20 -1.93 -5.41 -16.97
CA LYS A 20 -1.00 -6.22 -16.19
C LYS A 20 0.48 -5.84 -16.40
N THR A 21 0.88 -5.54 -17.64
CA THR A 21 2.26 -5.13 -17.96
C THR A 21 2.62 -3.79 -17.31
N GLU A 22 1.71 -2.82 -17.34
CA GLU A 22 1.91 -1.50 -16.74
C GLU A 22 1.83 -1.58 -15.20
N SER A 23 0.93 -2.42 -14.66
CA SER A 23 0.87 -2.73 -13.23
C SER A 23 2.18 -3.30 -12.72
N LYS A 24 2.82 -4.18 -13.49
CA LYS A 24 4.13 -4.72 -13.15
C LYS A 24 5.18 -3.60 -13.06
N LEU A 25 5.25 -2.73 -14.06
CA LEU A 25 6.20 -1.60 -14.08
C LEU A 25 5.99 -0.65 -12.90
N LEU A 26 4.75 -0.27 -12.61
CA LEU A 26 4.42 0.61 -11.49
C LEU A 26 4.83 0.02 -10.14
N LYS A 27 4.67 -1.30 -9.94
CA LYS A 27 5.12 -1.98 -8.72
C LYS A 27 6.63 -2.07 -8.63
N GLU A 28 7.32 -2.32 -9.73
CA GLU A 28 8.80 -2.31 -9.74
C GLU A 28 9.32 -0.91 -9.36
N GLN A 29 8.71 0.16 -9.89
CA GLN A 29 9.05 1.54 -9.49
C GLN A 29 8.73 1.84 -8.03
N PHE A 30 7.59 1.34 -7.53
CA PHE A 30 7.25 1.44 -6.11
C PHE A 30 8.31 0.78 -5.24
N GLU A 31 8.68 -0.46 -5.55
CA GLU A 31 9.68 -1.22 -4.81
C GLU A 31 11.06 -0.54 -4.86
N GLU A 32 11.47 -0.01 -6.01
CA GLU A 32 12.72 0.76 -6.14
C GLU A 32 12.74 2.01 -5.25
N ALA A 33 11.59 2.66 -5.06
CA ALA A 33 11.45 3.88 -4.27
C ALA A 33 11.34 3.61 -2.76
N PHE A 34 10.65 2.53 -2.37
CA PHE A 34 10.19 2.31 -1.00
C PHE A 34 10.70 1.03 -0.35
N CYS A 35 11.46 0.18 -1.04
CA CYS A 35 11.99 -1.07 -0.50
C CYS A 35 13.52 -1.18 -0.56
N ASP A 36 14.10 -2.00 0.33
CA ASP A 36 15.49 -2.42 0.28
C ASP A 36 15.60 -3.59 -0.69
N ILE A 37 15.72 -3.26 -1.97
CA ILE A 37 15.77 -4.24 -3.05
C ILE A 37 17.05 -5.10 -3.06
N GLU A 38 18.05 -4.74 -2.24
CA GLU A 38 19.30 -5.48 -2.09
C GLU A 38 19.27 -6.43 -0.88
N SER A 39 18.28 -6.28 0.02
CA SER A 39 18.12 -7.12 1.19
C SER A 39 17.81 -8.58 0.85
N GLY A 40 18.24 -9.48 1.74
CA GLY A 40 17.84 -10.89 1.67
C GLY A 40 16.32 -11.07 1.70
N SER A 41 15.62 -10.27 2.51
CA SER A 41 14.15 -10.28 2.61
C SER A 41 13.48 -10.01 1.27
N TYR A 42 13.96 -9.02 0.51
CA TYR A 42 13.40 -8.70 -0.80
C TYR A 42 13.68 -9.80 -1.85
N ILE A 43 14.89 -10.37 -1.83
CA ILE A 43 15.24 -11.50 -2.70
C ILE A 43 14.31 -12.70 -2.44
N ASP A 44 14.03 -12.99 -1.17
CA ASP A 44 13.16 -14.09 -0.77
C ASP A 44 11.68 -13.79 -1.04
N TYR A 45 11.24 -12.53 -0.86
CA TYR A 45 9.93 -12.04 -1.29
C TYR A 45 9.70 -12.31 -2.79
N LYS A 46 10.66 -11.96 -3.64
CA LYS A 46 10.58 -12.20 -5.09
C LYS A 46 10.57 -13.67 -5.47
N ARG A 47 11.08 -14.55 -4.61
CA ARG A 47 11.07 -16.01 -4.79
C ARG A 47 9.88 -16.68 -4.11
N GLU A 48 9.00 -15.90 -3.46
CA GLU A 48 7.82 -16.36 -2.74
C GLU A 48 8.11 -17.26 -1.52
N PHE A 49 9.28 -17.10 -0.87
CA PHE A 49 9.69 -17.92 0.28
C PHE A 49 9.06 -17.49 1.61
N GLY A 50 7.81 -17.01 1.60
CA GLY A 50 7.05 -16.67 2.80
C GLY A 50 7.35 -15.28 3.39
N TYR A 51 8.06 -14.41 2.68
CA TYR A 51 8.23 -13.01 3.02
C TYR A 51 7.17 -12.13 2.36
N MET A 52 6.74 -11.07 3.04
CA MET A 52 5.77 -10.09 2.54
C MET A 52 6.50 -8.83 2.07
N LEU A 53 5.90 -8.07 1.14
CA LEU A 53 6.49 -6.81 0.67
C LEU A 53 6.75 -5.82 1.82
N TRP A 54 5.90 -5.86 2.86
CA TRP A 54 6.04 -5.07 4.08
C TRP A 54 7.43 -5.21 4.73
N ASP A 55 7.94 -6.43 4.81
CA ASP A 55 9.25 -6.74 5.42
C ASP A 55 10.42 -6.16 4.63
N CYS A 56 10.16 -5.70 3.41
CA CYS A 56 11.17 -5.14 2.51
C CYS A 56 11.19 -3.61 2.55
N MET A 57 10.21 -2.95 3.20
CA MET A 57 10.07 -1.49 3.18
C MET A 57 11.24 -0.79 3.89
N ILE A 58 11.72 0.32 3.31
CA ILE A 58 12.82 1.13 3.87
C ILE A 58 12.30 2.33 4.66
N GLY A 59 13.06 2.72 5.67
CA GLY A 59 12.73 3.80 6.58
C GLY A 59 11.79 3.38 7.71
N GLY A 60 11.74 4.20 8.76
CA GLY A 60 10.72 4.05 9.81
C GLY A 60 9.42 4.72 9.36
N PRO A 61 8.28 4.02 9.32
CA PRO A 61 7.02 4.64 8.94
C PRO A 61 6.58 5.70 9.95
N VAL A 62 5.93 6.75 9.46
CA VAL A 62 5.14 7.65 10.31
C VAL A 62 3.72 7.10 10.37
N VAL A 63 3.29 6.67 11.56
CA VAL A 63 1.91 6.21 11.77
C VAL A 63 0.98 7.42 11.82
N LEU A 64 -0.02 7.43 10.96
CA LEU A 64 -1.02 8.49 10.85
C LEU A 64 -2.40 8.02 11.30
N THR A 65 -3.12 8.90 11.99
CA THR A 65 -4.55 8.74 12.23
C THR A 65 -5.36 9.20 11.02
N ILE A 66 -6.61 8.75 10.95
CA ILE A 66 -7.58 9.22 9.94
C ILE A 66 -7.74 10.75 10.01
N GLU A 67 -7.76 11.33 11.21
CA GLU A 67 -7.86 12.78 11.40
C GLU A 67 -6.66 13.52 10.80
N GLN A 68 -5.44 13.00 11.01
CA GLN A 68 -4.22 13.57 10.43
C GLN A 68 -4.26 13.52 8.91
N ILE A 69 -4.69 12.39 8.31
CA ILE A 69 -4.82 12.25 6.86
C ILE A 69 -5.87 13.20 6.30
N ASN A 70 -7.02 13.35 6.97
CA ASN A 70 -8.07 14.26 6.50
C ASN A 70 -7.65 15.73 6.61
N THR A 71 -6.82 16.07 7.60
CA THR A 71 -6.33 17.45 7.81
C THR A 71 -5.21 17.81 6.84
N ASN A 72 -4.25 16.90 6.66
CA ASN A 72 -3.09 17.08 5.80
C ASN A 72 -2.92 15.84 4.90
N PRO A 73 -3.72 15.73 3.82
CA PRO A 73 -3.67 14.56 2.97
C PRO A 73 -2.34 14.49 2.22
N PRO A 74 -1.65 13.33 2.21
CA PRO A 74 -0.37 13.19 1.49
C PRO A 74 -0.54 13.20 -0.04
N PHE A 75 -1.76 12.98 -0.52
CA PHE A 75 -2.10 12.98 -1.93
C PHE A 75 -3.31 13.89 -2.18
N THR A 76 -3.29 14.65 -3.28
CA THR A 76 -4.39 15.57 -3.65
C THR A 76 -5.12 15.16 -4.93
N GLY A 77 -4.66 14.11 -5.62
CA GLY A 77 -5.18 13.68 -6.93
C GLY A 77 -5.38 12.17 -7.03
N ASP A 78 -5.06 11.64 -8.21
CA ASP A 78 -5.11 10.20 -8.48
C ASP A 78 -4.02 9.46 -7.70
N VAL A 79 -4.36 8.26 -7.27
CA VAL A 79 -3.48 7.31 -6.59
C VAL A 79 -3.61 5.93 -7.23
N TYR A 80 -2.56 5.16 -7.04
CA TYR A 80 -2.40 3.78 -7.43
C TYR A 80 -2.45 2.91 -6.18
N VAL A 81 -3.22 1.84 -6.25
CA VAL A 81 -3.49 0.95 -5.12
C VAL A 81 -3.28 -0.49 -5.52
N PHE A 82 -2.50 -1.23 -4.72
CA PHE A 82 -2.37 -2.68 -4.80
C PHE A 82 -2.26 -3.27 -3.39
N TRP A 83 -2.34 -4.59 -3.26
CA TRP A 83 -2.18 -5.27 -1.97
C TRP A 83 -1.50 -6.61 -2.14
N ASP A 84 -0.88 -7.08 -1.07
CA ASP A 84 -0.03 -8.27 -1.11
C ASP A 84 -0.31 -9.24 0.05
N VAL A 85 -1.59 -9.58 0.23
CA VAL A 85 -2.02 -10.47 1.33
C VAL A 85 -2.22 -11.91 0.83
N PRO A 86 -1.40 -12.87 1.28
CA PRO A 86 -1.50 -14.27 0.84
C PRO A 86 -2.70 -15.01 1.45
N GLU A 87 -3.23 -14.55 2.59
CA GLU A 87 -4.31 -15.21 3.33
C GLU A 87 -5.72 -14.97 2.76
N MET A 88 -5.83 -14.22 1.65
CA MET A 88 -7.11 -13.92 1.01
C MET A 88 -7.61 -15.04 0.08
N SER A 89 -8.84 -14.89 -0.43
CA SER A 89 -9.30 -15.72 -1.53
C SER A 89 -8.34 -15.61 -2.72
N LYS A 90 -8.13 -16.72 -3.43
CA LYS A 90 -7.20 -16.79 -4.57
C LYS A 90 -7.44 -15.69 -5.61
N GLU A 91 -8.70 -15.39 -5.90
CA GLU A 91 -9.08 -14.35 -6.85
C GLU A 91 -8.65 -12.97 -6.37
N LEU A 92 -8.93 -12.63 -5.11
CA LEU A 92 -8.59 -11.32 -4.57
C LEU A 92 -7.09 -11.15 -4.38
N HIS A 93 -6.39 -12.22 -4.01
CA HIS A 93 -4.93 -12.24 -3.98
C HIS A 93 -4.33 -11.98 -5.37
N ILE A 94 -4.84 -12.63 -6.43
CA ILE A 94 -4.41 -12.35 -7.81
C ILE A 94 -4.69 -10.90 -8.19
N LEU A 95 -5.85 -10.36 -7.82
CA LEU A 95 -6.21 -8.98 -8.14
C LEU A 95 -5.27 -7.97 -7.50
N GLY A 96 -4.85 -8.16 -6.26
CA GLY A 96 -3.89 -7.27 -5.59
C GLY A 96 -2.47 -7.46 -6.09
N ARG A 97 -2.06 -8.71 -6.25
CA ARG A 97 -0.66 -9.02 -6.55
C ARG A 97 -0.31 -8.84 -8.01
N ASP A 98 -1.23 -9.07 -8.95
CA ASP A 98 -0.95 -8.92 -10.38
C ASP A 98 -1.33 -7.54 -10.94
N TYR A 99 -2.26 -6.83 -10.30
CA TYR A 99 -2.83 -5.60 -10.86
C TYR A 99 -2.74 -4.44 -9.89
N VAL A 100 -2.51 -3.26 -10.47
CA VAL A 100 -2.63 -1.97 -9.80
C VAL A 100 -3.98 -1.36 -10.18
N HIS A 101 -4.63 -0.70 -9.23
CA HIS A 101 -5.91 -0.02 -9.41
C HIS A 101 -5.71 1.48 -9.27
N LYS A 102 -6.22 2.26 -10.23
CA LYS A 102 -6.19 3.72 -10.22
C LYS A 102 -7.54 4.28 -9.77
N MET A 103 -7.49 5.23 -8.85
CA MET A 103 -8.64 5.97 -8.31
C MET A 103 -8.19 7.31 -7.74
N THR A 104 -9.11 8.20 -7.38
CA THR A 104 -8.73 9.41 -6.63
C THR A 104 -8.42 9.07 -5.17
N PHE A 105 -7.52 9.83 -4.52
CA PHE A 105 -7.24 9.63 -3.09
C PHE A 105 -8.49 9.77 -2.22
N LYS A 106 -9.41 10.65 -2.62
CA LYS A 106 -10.71 10.81 -1.97
C LYS A 106 -11.55 9.54 -2.04
N GLU A 107 -11.61 8.88 -3.21
CA GLU A 107 -12.32 7.60 -3.35
C GLU A 107 -11.68 6.51 -2.50
N PHE A 108 -10.35 6.44 -2.44
CA PHE A 108 -9.65 5.53 -1.55
C PHE A 108 -10.05 5.77 -0.09
N MET A 109 -9.95 7.01 0.41
CA MET A 109 -10.28 7.36 1.80
C MET A 109 -11.75 7.14 2.16
N LEU A 110 -12.68 7.22 1.20
CA LEU A 110 -14.09 6.88 1.44
C LEU A 110 -14.34 5.38 1.59
N ASN A 111 -13.43 4.53 1.10
CA ASN A 111 -13.61 3.09 1.01
C ASN A 111 -12.48 2.28 1.68
N PHE A 112 -11.55 2.91 2.42
CA PHE A 112 -10.32 2.24 2.88
C PHE A 112 -10.58 0.98 3.72
N TYR A 113 -11.64 0.96 4.54
CA TYR A 113 -12.05 -0.21 5.35
C TYR A 113 -12.41 -1.45 4.53
N SER A 114 -12.71 -1.28 3.25
CA SER A 114 -13.06 -2.36 2.35
C SER A 114 -11.84 -2.95 1.62
N PHE A 115 -10.67 -2.32 1.73
CA PHE A 115 -9.41 -2.88 1.25
C PHE A 115 -8.82 -3.81 2.32
N PRO A 116 -8.06 -4.84 1.91
CA PRO A 116 -7.33 -5.65 2.85
C PRO A 116 -6.24 -4.87 3.59
N GLN A 117 -5.74 -5.46 4.67
CA GLN A 117 -4.44 -5.05 5.20
C GLN A 117 -3.34 -5.24 4.14
N GLU A 118 -2.17 -4.68 4.36
CA GLU A 118 -1.06 -4.61 3.38
C GLU A 118 -1.51 -4.09 2.02
N THR A 119 -2.34 -3.05 2.06
CA THR A 119 -2.68 -2.25 0.88
C THR A 119 -1.70 -1.09 0.77
N TYR A 120 -1.05 -0.98 -0.37
CA TYR A 120 -0.06 0.04 -0.70
C TYR A 120 -0.69 1.08 -1.62
N VAL A 121 -0.54 2.36 -1.27
CA VAL A 121 -1.12 3.51 -1.97
C VAL A 121 -0.02 4.51 -2.29
N PHE A 122 0.08 4.92 -3.54
CA PHE A 122 1.11 5.85 -4.02
C PHE A 122 0.60 6.66 -5.20
N ASN A 123 1.36 7.66 -5.65
CA ASN A 123 1.11 8.45 -6.85
C ASN A 123 2.29 8.38 -7.84
N GLU A 124 2.15 8.98 -9.01
CA GLU A 124 3.17 8.92 -10.09
C GLU A 124 4.49 9.60 -9.70
N GLU A 125 4.47 10.42 -8.66
CA GLU A 125 5.63 11.13 -8.14
C GLU A 125 6.53 10.23 -7.27
N PHE A 126 6.00 9.13 -6.72
CA PHE A 126 6.71 8.20 -5.82
C PHE A 126 7.42 8.91 -4.64
N GLN A 127 6.93 10.06 -4.20
CA GLN A 127 7.49 10.80 -3.05
C GLN A 127 6.92 10.36 -1.71
N HIS A 128 5.75 9.73 -1.74
CA HIS A 128 5.07 9.23 -0.57
C HIS A 128 4.37 7.92 -0.91
N ALA A 129 4.32 7.03 0.08
CA ALA A 129 3.48 5.84 0.06
C ALA A 129 2.70 5.76 1.37
N ILE A 130 1.42 5.43 1.30
CA ILE A 130 0.65 4.98 2.47
C ILE A 130 0.56 3.46 2.39
N VAL A 131 0.83 2.77 3.50
CA VAL A 131 0.51 1.36 3.67
C VAL A 131 -0.57 1.21 4.73
N LEU A 132 -1.63 0.48 4.43
CA LEU A 132 -2.58 0.00 5.43
C LEU A 132 -1.99 -1.22 6.13
N SER A 133 -1.27 -1.03 7.23
CA SER A 133 -0.54 -2.13 7.88
C SER A 133 -1.46 -3.04 8.71
N HIS A 134 -1.07 -4.31 8.82
CA HIS A 134 -1.63 -5.28 9.77
C HIS A 134 -1.08 -5.10 11.19
N GLU A 135 0.04 -4.37 11.35
CA GLU A 135 0.69 -4.19 12.64
C GLU A 135 -0.13 -3.27 13.54
N TYR A 136 -0.32 -3.71 14.79
CA TYR A 136 -0.99 -2.93 15.84
C TYR A 136 0.03 -2.02 16.52
N PHE A 137 0.23 -0.81 15.99
CA PHE A 137 1.07 0.19 16.66
C PHE A 137 0.37 0.79 17.91
N HIS A 138 -0.96 0.69 17.99
CA HIS A 138 -1.83 1.10 19.11
C HIS A 138 -3.10 0.24 19.19
N GLU A 139 -4.04 0.54 20.10
CA GLU A 139 -5.36 -0.11 20.25
C GLU A 139 -6.30 0.01 19.02
N HIS A 140 -5.80 0.47 17.88
CA HIS A 140 -6.55 0.68 16.65
C HIS A 140 -6.36 -0.48 15.66
N LEU A 141 -7.45 -0.86 14.99
CA LEU A 141 -7.54 -2.08 14.16
C LEU A 141 -6.85 -1.96 12.78
N GLN A 142 -6.57 -0.73 12.30
CA GLN A 142 -5.89 -0.46 11.04
C GLN A 142 -5.06 0.81 11.17
N ASN A 143 -3.78 0.73 10.81
CA ASN A 143 -2.83 1.83 10.89
C ASN A 143 -2.43 2.29 9.49
N PHE A 144 -2.49 3.60 9.24
CA PHE A 144 -1.95 4.19 8.03
C PHE A 144 -0.48 4.49 8.27
N CYS A 145 0.41 3.77 7.61
CA CYS A 145 1.85 3.98 7.71
C CYS A 145 2.31 4.80 6.51
N LEU A 146 2.70 6.06 6.75
CA LEU A 146 3.28 6.92 5.74
C LEU A 146 4.78 6.63 5.61
N TYR A 147 5.20 6.30 4.41
CA TYR A 147 6.58 6.17 3.98
C TYR A 147 6.94 7.33 3.07
N THR A 148 8.15 7.83 3.24
CA THR A 148 8.85 8.67 2.26
C THR A 148 10.03 7.85 1.75
N PRO A 149 10.44 7.99 0.47
CA PRO A 149 11.69 7.42 0.03
C PRO A 149 12.78 7.86 1.00
N ALA A 150 13.46 6.91 1.63
CA ALA A 150 14.59 7.27 2.45
C ALA A 150 15.65 7.86 1.51
N GLU A 151 16.26 8.98 1.90
CA GLU A 151 17.65 9.17 1.51
C GLU A 151 18.36 7.90 2.00
N LYS A 152 18.88 7.07 1.08
CA LYS A 152 19.44 5.73 1.36
C LYS A 152 20.50 5.71 2.50
N ASP A 153 20.92 6.88 2.99
CA ASP A 153 21.98 7.08 3.97
C ASP A 153 21.53 7.55 5.38
N ASN A 154 20.24 7.75 5.65
CA ASN A 154 19.78 8.27 6.96
C ASN A 154 18.86 7.30 7.73
N TRP A 155 19.33 6.07 7.94
CA TRP A 155 18.74 5.18 8.94
C TRP A 155 19.31 5.51 10.32
N TYR A 156 18.65 6.39 11.08
CA TYR A 156 18.52 6.33 12.54
C TYR A 156 17.58 7.44 13.03
N LYS A 157 16.72 7.07 13.99
CA LYS A 157 15.74 7.88 14.76
C LYS A 157 14.40 7.97 14.03
N PHE A 158 13.30 7.42 14.57
CA PHE A 158 12.86 7.51 15.95
C PHE A 158 12.24 6.18 16.42
N CYS A 159 12.85 5.61 17.47
CA CYS A 159 12.15 4.85 18.50
C CYS A 159 12.01 5.77 19.71
#